data_AF-A0A8S4MWI6-F1
#
_entry.id   AF-A0A8S4MWI6-F1
#
_cell.length_a   1.000
_cell.length_b   1.000
_cell.length_c   1.000
_cell.angle_alpha   90.00
_cell.angle_beta   90.00
_cell.angle_gamma   90.00
#
_symmetry.space_group_name_H-M   'P 1'
#
loop_
_entity.id
_entity.type
_entity.pdbx_description
1 polymer ?
#
loop_
_entity_poly.entity_id
_entity_poly.type
_entity_poly.pdbx_seq_one_letter_code
_entity_poly.pdbx_strand_id
1 'polypeptide(L)'
;SGSTCSIKINRESNMGTDNVESHIENGSSKKNEKRIDKNVKAKPKGCGQWFNKYFCEGQALEHVEELPVDASMGRRFLVKYRRAIGFLIPTVFCLVIWLAIAIKKNLWPLFVDNYFMSITMIFGSLIAGMTSEGAAAIAFPVMTLAFKISPNVARDFALTSQSCGMSAATFTILWMRVKLEWTAIIVCSVGGMFGVIIGLEVIDGVLTPPQKKFIFVSIWFSFGFALFLLNRYRHRRTFEVIPYMNPWKILVLLLTGFIGGIFTSIAASGVDICTFSILTLVFRVSEKTATPTSVILMAGNALFAFFWRDVMQEGIHQDAWSYLAVTAEIVVVGAPLGSVIGTHFHRLVLAGFVYIIGTAALIGAFAIVRPLAPALVGLSVGIIVGAFIVFVCLTRAGQMLLSSVEEQENNDLKKNEDPLENMDNKNEHNEVDTTIEPTGGNTNNSFQDLYIYSKTCEQGMLFGLEESFLVQRFSL
;
A
#
# COMPACT_ATOMS: atom_id res chain seq x y z
N SER A 1 -19.10 12.22 49.91
CA SER A 1 -17.90 11.56 49.37
C SER A 1 -17.58 12.19 48.02
N GLY A 2 -16.43 12.85 47.88
CA GLY A 2 -15.90 13.39 46.61
C GLY A 2 -16.18 14.87 46.31
N SER A 3 -15.68 15.85 47.06
CA SER A 3 -14.40 16.60 46.85
C SER A 3 -14.25 17.34 45.51
N THR A 4 -14.66 18.60 45.50
CA THR A 4 -14.42 19.64 44.48
C THR A 4 -13.09 20.35 44.76
N CYS A 5 -12.21 20.43 43.75
CA CYS A 5 -10.87 20.99 43.86
C CYS A 5 -10.89 22.53 43.71
N SER A 6 -10.20 23.21 44.63
CA SER A 6 -10.08 24.67 44.75
C SER A 6 -9.02 25.24 43.80
N ILE A 7 -9.34 26.35 43.12
CA ILE A 7 -8.38 27.17 42.39
C ILE A 7 -7.88 28.28 43.33
N LYS A 8 -6.59 28.24 43.67
CA LYS A 8 -5.89 29.23 44.49
C LYS A 8 -5.24 30.27 43.57
N ILE A 9 -5.64 31.52 43.78
CA ILE A 9 -5.05 32.74 43.20
C ILE A 9 -3.67 32.94 43.83
N ASN A 10 -2.66 33.26 43.04
CA ASN A 10 -1.46 33.95 43.54
C ASN A 10 -1.06 35.06 42.58
N ARG A 11 -0.81 36.23 43.17
CA ARG A 11 -0.62 37.55 42.58
C ARG A 11 0.70 38.06 43.14
N GLU A 12 1.66 38.41 42.28
CA GLU A 12 2.86 39.22 42.58
C GLU A 12 3.39 39.70 41.22
N SER A 13 3.00 40.90 40.77
CA SER A 13 3.66 42.20 41.00
C SER A 13 5.05 42.32 40.39
N ASN A 14 5.15 43.07 39.28
CA ASN A 14 6.24 44.03 39.10
C ASN A 14 5.81 45.16 38.15
N MET A 15 5.88 46.37 38.70
CA MET A 15 5.73 47.67 38.06
C MET A 15 7.00 48.04 37.27
N GLY A 16 6.85 48.98 36.32
CA GLY A 16 7.95 49.68 35.66
C GLY A 16 7.54 50.16 34.26
N THR A 17 6.66 51.16 34.17
CA THR A 17 6.96 52.55 33.77
C THR A 17 7.19 52.75 32.28
N ASP A 18 6.25 53.50 31.70
CA ASP A 18 6.27 54.13 30.39
C ASP A 18 7.53 54.97 30.15
N ASN A 19 7.99 55.04 28.90
CA ASN A 19 8.35 56.31 28.30
C ASN A 19 8.28 56.26 26.77
N VAL A 20 7.57 57.26 26.27
CA VAL A 20 7.39 57.70 24.90
C VAL A 20 8.67 58.37 24.43
N GLU A 21 9.16 58.04 23.23
CA GLU A 21 9.77 59.08 22.37
C GLU A 21 9.76 58.69 20.89
N SER A 22 9.22 59.61 20.12
CA SER A 22 9.11 59.70 18.67
C SER A 22 10.46 59.92 18.00
N HIS A 23 10.70 59.33 16.83
CA HIS A 23 11.40 60.02 15.74
C HIS A 23 11.04 59.42 14.37
N ILE A 24 10.53 60.30 13.51
CA ILE A 24 10.31 60.12 12.08
C ILE A 24 11.66 60.38 11.38
N GLU A 25 12.09 59.51 10.47
CA GLU A 25 12.85 59.95 9.29
C GLU A 25 12.81 58.93 8.13
N ASN A 26 12.52 59.48 6.95
CA ASN A 26 12.49 58.83 5.64
C ASN A 26 13.91 58.43 5.19
N GLY A 27 14.05 57.34 4.42
CA GLY A 27 15.32 57.09 3.74
C GLY A 27 15.42 55.77 2.99
N SER A 28 15.38 55.87 1.67
CA SER A 28 15.60 54.82 0.68
C SER A 28 16.98 54.13 0.78
N SER A 29 17.01 52.87 0.32
CA SER A 29 18.11 52.22 -0.42
C SER A 29 19.00 51.20 0.31
N LYS A 30 18.78 49.93 -0.06
CA LYS A 30 19.73 48.83 -0.31
C LYS A 30 21.14 48.96 0.31
N LYS A 31 21.46 48.10 1.30
CA LYS A 31 22.49 47.03 1.21
C LYS A 31 22.82 46.43 2.59
N ASN A 32 23.04 45.12 2.57
CA ASN A 32 23.86 44.33 3.49
C ASN A 32 23.44 44.26 4.96
N GLU A 33 22.91 43.09 5.36
CA GLU A 33 23.15 42.63 6.72
C GLU A 33 23.54 41.15 6.76
N LYS A 34 24.72 40.94 7.35
CA LYS A 34 25.33 39.66 7.66
C LYS A 34 24.66 39.07 8.92
N ARG A 35 24.42 37.75 8.87
CA ARG A 35 24.79 36.78 9.91
C ARG A 35 24.19 36.96 11.31
N ILE A 36 23.17 36.14 11.63
CA ILE A 36 23.07 35.52 12.96
C ILE A 36 22.73 34.04 12.79
N ASP A 37 23.77 33.20 12.87
CA ASP A 37 23.69 31.79 13.19
C ASP A 37 23.02 31.62 14.56
N LYS A 38 21.73 31.30 14.60
CA LYS A 38 21.13 30.71 15.79
C LYS A 38 21.21 29.19 15.68
N ASN A 39 22.31 28.72 16.26
CA ASN A 39 22.60 27.37 16.69
C ASN A 39 21.48 26.86 17.61
N VAL A 40 20.38 26.37 17.04
CA VAL A 40 19.36 25.62 17.79
C VAL A 40 19.94 24.23 18.03
N LYS A 41 20.60 24.08 19.17
CA LYS A 41 20.98 22.78 19.73
C LYS A 41 19.73 21.91 19.79
N ALA A 42 19.62 20.95 18.87
CA ALA A 42 18.59 19.93 18.90
C ALA A 42 18.73 19.14 20.20
N LYS A 43 17.79 19.32 21.13
CA LYS A 43 17.70 18.50 22.34
C LYS A 43 17.65 17.02 21.92
N PRO A 44 18.36 16.11 22.61
CA PRO A 44 18.25 14.68 22.34
C PRO A 44 16.80 14.26 22.57
N LYS A 45 16.15 13.74 21.52
CA LYS A 45 14.74 13.33 21.57
C LYS A 45 14.62 12.18 22.57
N GLY A 46 13.86 12.38 23.65
CA GLY A 46 13.64 11.34 24.66
C GLY A 46 12.97 10.11 24.06
N CYS A 47 13.31 8.93 24.57
CA CYS A 47 12.79 7.64 24.12
C CYS A 47 11.24 7.62 24.03
N GLY A 48 10.55 8.30 24.95
CA GLY A 48 9.09 8.44 24.93
C GLY A 48 8.55 9.29 23.77
N GLN A 49 9.21 10.39 23.39
CA GLN A 49 8.82 11.19 22.22
C GLN A 49 9.16 10.48 20.90
N TRP A 50 10.22 9.67 20.90
CA TRP A 50 10.55 8.78 19.79
C TRP A 50 9.48 7.68 19.66
N PHE A 51 9.09 7.02 20.75
CA PHE A 51 8.04 6.01 20.71
C PHE A 51 6.70 6.60 20.25
N ASN A 52 6.29 7.75 20.80
CA ASN A 52 5.03 8.41 20.42
C ASN A 52 5.05 8.84 18.93
N LYS A 53 6.17 9.35 18.44
CA LYS A 53 6.34 9.73 17.02
C LYS A 53 6.37 8.53 16.05
N TYR A 54 6.90 7.38 16.47
CA TYR A 54 7.09 6.22 15.58
C TYR A 54 5.97 5.16 15.71
N PHE A 55 5.25 5.13 16.83
CA PHE A 55 4.20 4.16 17.14
C PHE A 55 2.79 4.78 17.25
N CYS A 56 2.65 6.09 17.50
CA CYS A 56 1.34 6.73 17.73
C CYS A 56 1.00 7.87 16.76
N GLU A 57 1.98 8.60 16.22
CA GLU A 57 1.81 9.53 15.09
C GLU A 57 1.74 8.76 13.76
N GLY A 58 0.76 7.85 13.69
CA GLY A 58 0.40 7.15 12.47
C GLY A 58 0.24 8.07 11.27
N GLN A 59 0.32 7.48 10.08
CA GLN A 59 -0.07 8.12 8.83
C GLN A 59 -1.48 8.67 8.99
N ALA A 60 -1.59 9.97 9.30
CA ALA A 60 -2.85 10.67 9.47
C ALA A 60 -3.76 10.32 8.28
N LEU A 61 -4.83 9.58 8.58
CA LEU A 61 -6.00 9.50 7.72
C LEU A 61 -6.66 10.87 7.85
N GLU A 62 -6.40 11.72 6.87
CA GLU A 62 -6.99 13.04 6.75
C GLU A 62 -8.52 12.95 6.73
N HIS A 63 -9.10 13.90 7.45
CA HIS A 63 -10.49 14.32 7.51
C HIS A 63 -11.51 13.23 7.80
N VAL A 64 -11.85 13.09 9.09
CA VAL A 64 -13.19 12.65 9.47
C VAL A 64 -14.16 13.61 8.80
N GLU A 65 -14.81 13.14 7.74
CA GLU A 65 -15.89 13.82 7.03
C GLU A 65 -16.86 14.36 8.09
N GLU A 66 -16.90 15.69 8.27
CA GLU A 66 -17.77 16.32 9.26
C GLU A 66 -19.22 16.00 8.86
N LEU A 67 -19.84 15.10 9.63
CA LEU A 67 -21.19 14.64 9.33
C LEU A 67 -22.16 15.83 9.44
N PRO A 68 -23.08 15.99 8.48
CA PRO A 68 -24.13 16.99 8.59
C PRO A 68 -24.96 16.75 9.86
N VAL A 69 -25.42 17.84 10.48
CA VAL A 69 -26.12 17.84 11.78
C VAL A 69 -27.39 16.98 11.77
N ASP A 70 -27.92 16.61 10.59
CA ASP A 70 -29.13 15.79 10.44
C ASP A 70 -28.87 14.29 10.13
N ALA A 71 -27.62 13.80 10.27
CA ALA A 71 -27.33 12.40 10.03
C ALA A 71 -27.96 11.44 11.07
N SER A 72 -28.65 10.40 10.60
CA SER A 72 -29.27 9.37 11.46
C SER A 72 -28.27 8.76 12.44
N MET A 73 -28.74 8.37 13.63
CA MET A 73 -27.90 7.83 14.70
C MET A 73 -27.07 6.62 14.23
N GLY A 74 -27.62 5.81 13.30
CA GLY A 74 -26.91 4.71 12.64
C GLY A 74 -25.74 5.17 11.76
N ARG A 75 -25.90 6.24 10.94
CA ARG A 75 -24.79 6.81 10.16
C ARG A 75 -23.69 7.39 11.05
N ARG A 76 -24.06 8.08 12.13
CA ARG A 76 -23.09 8.60 13.11
C ARG A 76 -22.29 7.47 13.76
N PHE A 77 -22.95 6.36 14.11
CA PHE A 77 -22.28 5.18 14.65
C PHE A 77 -21.37 4.50 13.62
N LEU A 78 -21.84 4.32 12.39
CA LEU A 78 -21.07 3.71 11.28
C LEU A 78 -19.81 4.50 10.94
N VAL A 79 -19.87 5.83 10.96
CA VAL A 79 -18.69 6.67 10.70
C VAL A 79 -17.74 6.66 11.89
N LYS A 80 -18.26 6.73 13.13
CA LYS A 80 -17.44 6.70 14.35
C LYS A 80 -16.69 5.38 14.53
N TYR A 81 -17.32 4.26 14.21
CA TYR A 81 -16.74 2.91 14.35
C TYR A 81 -16.37 2.26 13.02
N ARG A 82 -16.24 3.05 11.94
CA ARG A 82 -16.02 2.54 10.57
C ARG A 82 -14.90 1.51 10.47
N ARG A 83 -13.78 1.77 11.16
CA ARG A 83 -12.61 0.88 11.19
C ARG A 83 -12.91 -0.43 11.90
N ALA A 84 -13.55 -0.38 13.07
CA ALA A 84 -13.91 -1.57 13.84
C ALA A 84 -14.93 -2.43 13.09
N ILE A 85 -15.90 -1.79 12.43
CA ILE A 85 -16.94 -2.49 11.65
C ILE A 85 -16.34 -3.13 10.40
N GLY A 86 -15.49 -2.41 9.65
CA GLY A 86 -14.80 -2.94 8.48
C GLY A 86 -13.93 -4.17 8.80
N PHE A 87 -13.31 -4.18 9.99
CA PHE A 87 -12.56 -5.31 10.52
C PHE A 87 -13.46 -6.47 10.97
N LEU A 88 -14.54 -6.18 11.72
CA LEU A 88 -15.38 -7.20 12.34
C LEU A 88 -16.20 -7.99 11.32
N ILE A 89 -16.70 -7.37 10.27
CA ILE A 89 -17.56 -8.03 9.26
C ILE A 89 -16.88 -9.26 8.64
N PRO A 90 -15.72 -9.15 7.96
CA PRO A 90 -15.07 -10.30 7.34
C PRO A 90 -14.58 -11.30 8.38
N THR A 91 -14.13 -10.80 9.54
CA THR A 91 -13.69 -11.64 10.66
C THR A 91 -14.81 -12.55 11.15
N VAL A 92 -15.95 -11.99 11.53
CA VAL A 92 -17.10 -12.76 12.04
C VAL A 92 -17.63 -13.70 10.96
N PHE A 93 -17.75 -13.23 9.71
CA PHE A 93 -18.23 -14.05 8.60
C PHE A 93 -17.36 -15.30 8.39
N CYS A 94 -16.04 -15.13 8.26
CA CYS A 94 -15.13 -16.25 8.06
C CYS A 94 -15.00 -17.13 9.31
N LEU A 95 -15.02 -16.55 10.53
CA LEU A 95 -14.98 -17.32 11.77
C LEU A 95 -16.20 -18.21 11.95
N VAL A 96 -17.40 -17.72 11.61
CA VAL A 96 -18.64 -18.53 11.67
C VAL A 96 -18.55 -19.71 10.70
N ILE A 97 -18.08 -19.46 9.46
CA ILE A 97 -17.88 -20.52 8.47
C ILE A 97 -16.84 -21.53 8.95
N TRP A 98 -15.68 -21.05 9.41
CA TRP A 98 -14.61 -21.89 9.91
C TRP A 98 -15.06 -22.72 11.11
N LEU A 99 -15.79 -22.14 12.07
CA LEU A 99 -16.28 -22.83 13.25
C LEU A 99 -17.28 -23.94 12.88
N ALA A 100 -18.17 -23.68 11.91
CA ALA A 100 -19.08 -24.70 11.41
C ALA A 100 -18.33 -25.89 10.78
N ILE A 101 -17.26 -25.61 10.02
CA ILE A 101 -16.39 -26.65 9.43
C ILE A 101 -15.62 -27.39 10.53
N ALA A 102 -15.07 -26.67 11.52
CA ALA A 102 -14.28 -27.22 12.61
C ALA A 102 -15.09 -28.20 13.46
N ILE A 103 -16.35 -27.87 13.76
CA ILE A 103 -17.28 -28.76 14.46
C ILE A 103 -17.61 -29.98 13.59
N LYS A 104 -17.98 -29.77 12.33
CA LYS A 104 -18.41 -30.87 11.43
C LYS A 104 -17.28 -31.86 11.11
N LYS A 105 -16.07 -31.38 10.89
CA LYS A 105 -14.90 -32.20 10.53
C LYS A 105 -14.03 -32.59 11.72
N ASN A 106 -14.40 -32.20 12.94
CA ASN A 106 -13.62 -32.39 14.16
C ASN A 106 -12.14 -32.01 13.97
N LEU A 107 -11.88 -30.73 13.63
CA LEU A 107 -10.54 -30.25 13.29
C LEU A 107 -9.64 -30.05 14.53
N TRP A 108 -10.19 -30.13 15.74
CA TRP A 108 -9.49 -29.88 17.00
C TRP A 108 -8.22 -30.72 17.22
N PRO A 109 -8.16 -32.02 16.86
CA PRO A 109 -6.95 -32.82 17.01
C PRO A 109 -5.77 -32.29 16.17
N LEU A 110 -6.03 -31.64 15.03
CA LEU A 110 -4.96 -31.09 14.18
C LEU A 110 -4.15 -30.01 14.89
N PHE A 111 -4.73 -29.32 15.88
CA PHE A 111 -4.00 -28.32 16.67
C PHE A 111 -2.89 -28.94 17.51
N VAL A 112 -3.03 -30.19 17.96
CA VAL A 112 -2.01 -30.85 18.78
C VAL A 112 -0.70 -30.98 18.00
N ASP A 113 -0.80 -31.37 16.73
CA ASP A 113 0.37 -31.61 15.88
C ASP A 113 0.88 -30.33 15.21
N ASN A 114 -0.02 -29.36 14.95
CA ASN A 114 0.26 -28.22 14.08
C ASN A 114 0.16 -26.83 14.76
N TYR A 115 0.10 -26.75 16.10
CA TYR A 115 -0.02 -25.45 16.81
C TYR A 115 1.10 -24.46 16.49
N PHE A 116 2.29 -24.93 16.11
CA PHE A 116 3.40 -24.07 15.73
C PHE A 116 3.06 -23.19 14.53
N MET A 117 2.21 -23.67 13.61
CA MET A 117 1.73 -22.91 12.46
C MET A 117 0.78 -21.80 12.92
N SER A 118 -0.12 -22.09 13.85
CA SER A 118 -1.00 -21.10 14.46
C SER A 118 -0.20 -19.94 15.06
N ILE A 119 0.81 -20.26 15.88
CA ILE A 119 1.71 -19.24 16.48
C ILE A 119 2.44 -18.44 15.40
N THR A 120 2.99 -19.11 14.39
CA THR A 120 3.71 -18.47 13.29
C THR A 120 2.80 -17.49 12.56
N MET A 121 1.54 -17.86 12.32
CA MET A 121 0.59 -17.04 11.58
C MET A 121 -0.01 -15.90 12.38
N ILE A 122 0.08 -15.87 13.72
CA ILE A 122 -0.23 -14.67 14.50
C ILE A 122 0.68 -13.52 14.05
N PHE A 123 1.99 -13.79 13.95
CA PHE A 123 2.96 -12.80 13.48
C PHE A 123 2.91 -12.62 11.97
N GLY A 124 2.82 -13.73 11.23
CA GLY A 124 2.76 -13.77 9.77
C GLY A 124 1.63 -12.93 9.20
N SER A 125 0.39 -13.17 9.66
CA SER A 125 -0.79 -12.45 9.16
C SER A 125 -0.80 -10.98 9.58
N LEU A 126 -0.34 -10.65 10.79
CA LEU A 126 -0.26 -9.27 11.25
C LEU A 126 0.72 -8.46 10.38
N ILE A 127 1.92 -8.99 10.14
CA ILE A 127 2.94 -8.31 9.31
C ILE A 127 2.51 -8.26 7.85
N ALA A 128 1.82 -9.28 7.35
CA ALA A 128 1.22 -9.28 6.01
C ALA A 128 0.22 -8.15 5.79
N GLY A 129 -0.61 -7.84 6.79
CA GLY A 129 -1.54 -6.73 6.70
C GLY A 129 -0.87 -5.35 6.78
N MET A 130 0.23 -5.25 7.54
CA MET A 130 0.96 -4.00 7.75
C MET A 130 1.91 -3.63 6.60
N THR A 131 2.32 -4.60 5.77
CA THR A 131 3.41 -4.45 4.80
C THR A 131 3.04 -5.04 3.44
N SER A 132 3.80 -4.69 2.39
CA SER A 132 3.64 -5.23 1.03
C SER A 132 4.42 -6.53 0.78
N GLU A 133 4.87 -7.21 1.84
CA GLU A 133 5.72 -8.40 1.77
C GLU A 133 4.93 -9.73 1.92
N GLY A 134 3.66 -9.62 2.33
CA GLY A 134 2.80 -10.76 2.58
C GLY A 134 3.21 -11.61 3.79
N ALA A 135 2.40 -12.64 4.11
CA ALA A 135 2.65 -13.52 5.26
C ALA A 135 3.81 -14.51 5.00
N ALA A 136 4.12 -14.74 3.72
CA ALA A 136 5.15 -15.67 3.27
C ALA A 136 6.53 -15.29 3.82
N ALA A 137 6.80 -14.00 4.04
CA ALA A 137 8.05 -13.49 4.62
C ALA A 137 8.44 -14.17 5.95
N ILE A 138 7.44 -14.52 6.75
CA ILE A 138 7.62 -15.16 8.07
C ILE A 138 7.31 -16.64 7.99
N ALA A 139 6.18 -16.99 7.36
CA ALA A 139 5.74 -18.38 7.30
C ALA A 139 6.73 -19.26 6.54
N PHE A 140 7.27 -18.81 5.41
CA PHE A 140 8.11 -19.63 4.55
C PHE A 140 9.46 -19.98 5.21
N PRO A 141 10.23 -19.03 5.81
CA PRO A 141 11.45 -19.39 6.54
C PRO A 141 11.17 -20.31 7.74
N VAL A 142 10.09 -20.06 8.49
CA VAL A 142 9.74 -20.91 9.64
C VAL A 142 9.43 -22.34 9.17
N MET A 143 8.56 -22.49 8.17
CA MET A 143 8.20 -23.81 7.64
C MET A 143 9.41 -24.54 7.04
N THR A 144 10.15 -23.87 6.16
CA THR A 144 11.17 -24.53 5.33
C THR A 144 12.53 -24.66 6.00
N LEU A 145 12.88 -23.78 6.94
CA LEU A 145 14.17 -23.78 7.65
C LEU A 145 14.05 -24.34 9.07
N ALA A 146 13.07 -23.89 9.85
CA ALA A 146 12.92 -24.34 11.24
C ALA A 146 12.29 -25.75 11.33
N PHE A 147 11.19 -25.96 10.61
CA PHE A 147 10.45 -27.23 10.63
C PHE A 147 10.79 -28.18 9.46
N LYS A 148 11.70 -27.77 8.56
CA LYS A 148 12.17 -28.55 7.41
C LYS A 148 11.05 -29.07 6.49
N ILE A 149 9.92 -28.37 6.46
CA ILE A 149 8.80 -28.65 5.55
C ILE A 149 9.22 -28.37 4.11
N SER A 150 8.65 -29.10 3.16
CA SER A 150 8.97 -28.92 1.75
C SER A 150 8.53 -27.51 1.27
N PRO A 151 9.31 -26.86 0.38
CA PRO A 151 8.93 -25.56 -0.19
C PRO A 151 7.62 -25.58 -0.95
N ASN A 152 7.26 -26.72 -1.55
CA ASN A 152 6.00 -26.87 -2.29
C ASN A 152 4.80 -26.80 -1.33
N VAL A 153 4.87 -27.52 -0.20
CA VAL A 153 3.82 -27.45 0.84
C VAL A 153 3.75 -26.04 1.44
N ALA A 154 4.90 -25.40 1.70
CA ALA A 154 4.94 -24.04 2.22
C ALA A 154 4.32 -23.02 1.24
N ARG A 155 4.57 -23.18 -0.07
CA ARG A 155 3.93 -22.37 -1.12
C ARG A 155 2.43 -22.59 -1.13
N ASP A 156 1.97 -23.84 -1.20
CA ASP A 156 0.54 -24.15 -1.30
C ASP A 156 -0.21 -23.62 -0.08
N PHE A 157 0.34 -23.84 1.11
CA PHE A 157 -0.16 -23.25 2.35
C PHE A 157 -0.25 -21.72 2.27
N ALA A 158 0.81 -21.05 1.82
CA ALA A 158 0.85 -19.60 1.75
C ALA A 158 -0.12 -19.01 0.69
N LEU A 159 -0.35 -19.70 -0.43
CA LEU A 159 -1.36 -19.30 -1.42
C LEU A 159 -2.77 -19.41 -0.85
N THR A 160 -3.10 -20.54 -0.23
CA THR A 160 -4.43 -20.75 0.36
C THR A 160 -4.66 -19.88 1.59
N SER A 161 -3.64 -19.67 2.42
CA SER A 161 -3.75 -18.77 3.58
C SER A 161 -3.99 -17.32 3.15
N GLN A 162 -3.29 -16.85 2.10
CA GLN A 162 -3.48 -15.50 1.58
C GLN A 162 -4.81 -15.31 0.88
N SER A 163 -5.34 -16.32 0.19
CA SER A 163 -6.67 -16.23 -0.43
C SER A 163 -7.77 -15.98 0.62
N CYS A 164 -7.60 -16.45 1.86
CA CYS A 164 -8.46 -16.08 2.99
C CYS A 164 -8.10 -14.72 3.61
N GLY A 165 -6.84 -14.56 4.07
CA GLY A 165 -6.40 -13.39 4.84
C GLY A 165 -6.38 -12.08 4.05
N MET A 166 -5.79 -12.10 2.86
CA MET A 166 -5.69 -10.90 2.02
C MET A 166 -7.04 -10.49 1.46
N SER A 167 -7.98 -11.43 1.25
CA SER A 167 -9.36 -11.12 0.89
C SER A 167 -10.11 -10.42 2.03
N ALA A 168 -9.94 -10.88 3.28
CA ALA A 168 -10.48 -10.20 4.45
C ALA A 168 -9.88 -8.78 4.62
N ALA A 169 -8.57 -8.64 4.40
CA ALA A 169 -7.90 -7.34 4.44
C ALA A 169 -8.38 -6.43 3.30
N THR A 170 -8.56 -6.97 2.09
CA THR A 170 -9.11 -6.26 0.92
C THR A 170 -10.50 -5.71 1.22
N PHE A 171 -11.39 -6.52 1.80
CA PHE A 171 -12.69 -6.03 2.25
C PHE A 171 -12.56 -4.85 3.22
N THR A 172 -11.68 -4.98 4.22
CA THR A 172 -11.45 -3.92 5.22
C THR A 172 -10.93 -2.63 4.58
N ILE A 173 -9.99 -2.74 3.64
CA ILE A 173 -9.40 -1.61 2.88
C ILE A 173 -10.47 -0.91 2.04
N LEU A 174 -11.29 -1.67 1.30
CA LEU A 174 -12.37 -1.14 0.48
C LEU A 174 -13.46 -0.46 1.33
N TRP A 175 -13.82 -1.08 2.47
CA TRP A 175 -14.79 -0.53 3.41
C TRP A 175 -14.34 0.81 4.03
N MET A 176 -13.04 0.92 4.32
CA MET A 176 -12.42 2.14 4.80
C MET A 176 -12.28 3.22 3.72
N ARG A 177 -12.55 2.92 2.44
CA ARG A 177 -12.36 3.82 1.29
C ARG A 177 -10.95 4.40 1.25
N VAL A 178 -9.95 3.55 1.48
CA VAL A 178 -8.54 3.94 1.32
C VAL A 178 -8.30 4.24 -0.17
N LYS A 179 -7.46 5.24 -0.45
CA LYS A 179 -7.08 5.58 -1.83
C LYS A 179 -6.31 4.40 -2.47
N LEU A 180 -6.66 4.07 -3.71
CA LEU A 180 -6.12 2.94 -4.45
C LEU A 180 -5.72 3.36 -5.85
N GLU A 181 -4.73 2.67 -6.43
CA GLU A 181 -4.36 2.84 -7.83
C GLU A 181 -4.98 1.71 -8.66
N TRP A 182 -6.20 1.95 -9.17
CA TRP A 182 -6.99 0.95 -9.87
C TRP A 182 -6.35 0.45 -11.17
N THR A 183 -5.56 1.27 -11.84
CA THR A 183 -4.94 0.88 -13.10
C THR A 183 -3.89 -0.21 -12.88
N ALA A 184 -3.05 -0.08 -11.86
CA ALA A 184 -2.10 -1.11 -11.46
C ALA A 184 -2.83 -2.36 -11.00
N ILE A 185 -3.93 -2.25 -10.25
CA ILE A 185 -4.72 -3.43 -9.84
C ILE A 185 -5.16 -4.21 -11.08
N ILE A 186 -5.78 -3.57 -12.07
CA ILE A 186 -6.30 -4.25 -13.26
C ILE A 186 -5.15 -4.80 -14.12
N VAL A 187 -4.21 -3.94 -14.51
CA VAL A 187 -3.15 -4.29 -15.47
C VAL A 187 -2.18 -5.31 -14.90
N CYS A 188 -1.75 -5.14 -13.63
CA CYS A 188 -0.85 -6.10 -13.00
C CYS A 188 -1.56 -7.41 -12.66
N SER A 189 -2.87 -7.41 -12.38
CA SER A 189 -3.61 -8.67 -12.20
C SER A 189 -3.65 -9.50 -13.48
N VAL A 190 -3.87 -8.85 -14.64
CA VAL A 190 -3.82 -9.54 -15.94
C VAL A 190 -2.44 -10.16 -16.17
N GLY A 191 -1.36 -9.38 -16.00
CA GLY A 191 0.00 -9.91 -16.10
C GLY A 191 0.25 -11.03 -15.08
N GLY A 192 -0.17 -10.84 -13.84
CA GLY A 192 -0.02 -11.77 -12.72
C GLY A 192 -0.63 -13.13 -12.98
N MET A 193 -1.85 -13.18 -13.53
CA MET A 193 -2.51 -14.45 -13.89
C MET A 193 -1.67 -15.25 -14.90
N PHE A 194 -1.21 -14.62 -15.99
CA PHE A 194 -0.36 -15.29 -16.97
C PHE A 194 0.99 -15.72 -16.36
N GLY A 195 1.57 -14.88 -15.51
CA GLY A 195 2.81 -15.18 -14.80
C GLY A 195 2.68 -16.38 -13.87
N VAL A 196 1.57 -16.48 -13.14
CA VAL A 196 1.27 -17.61 -12.25
C VAL A 196 1.12 -18.89 -13.05
N ILE A 197 0.38 -18.89 -14.16
CA ILE A 197 0.21 -20.10 -15.01
C ILE A 197 1.56 -20.59 -15.49
N ILE A 198 2.35 -19.71 -16.13
CA ILE A 198 3.68 -20.08 -16.65
C ILE A 198 4.61 -20.52 -15.53
N GLY A 199 4.55 -19.82 -14.40
CA GLY A 199 5.36 -20.14 -13.24
C GLY A 199 5.02 -21.49 -12.60
N LEU A 200 3.74 -21.87 -12.55
CA LEU A 200 3.29 -23.14 -11.98
C LEU A 200 3.49 -24.33 -12.93
N GLU A 201 3.24 -24.16 -14.23
CA GLU A 201 3.31 -25.24 -15.21
C GLU A 201 4.74 -25.49 -15.72
N VAL A 202 5.53 -24.42 -15.89
CA VAL A 202 6.85 -24.52 -16.53
C VAL A 202 7.98 -24.45 -15.50
N ILE A 203 7.97 -23.41 -14.66
CA ILE A 203 9.14 -23.10 -13.81
C ILE A 203 9.18 -23.99 -12.57
N ASP A 204 8.02 -24.26 -11.97
CA ASP A 204 7.95 -25.00 -10.70
C ASP A 204 8.53 -26.42 -10.77
N GLY A 205 8.37 -27.10 -11.91
CA GLY A 205 8.89 -28.45 -12.14
C GLY A 205 10.40 -28.50 -12.40
N VAL A 206 10.99 -27.40 -12.86
CA VAL A 206 12.44 -27.31 -13.16
C VAL A 206 13.28 -27.05 -11.91
N LEU A 207 12.68 -26.40 -10.90
CA LEU A 207 13.39 -25.99 -9.70
C LEU A 207 13.44 -27.09 -8.64
N THR A 208 14.65 -27.40 -8.18
CA THR A 208 14.85 -28.29 -7.03
C THR A 208 14.44 -27.62 -5.72
N PRO A 209 14.06 -28.39 -4.67
CA PRO A 209 13.66 -27.80 -3.39
C PRO A 209 14.70 -26.86 -2.76
N PRO A 210 16.03 -27.16 -2.76
CA PRO A 210 17.02 -26.21 -2.27
C PRO A 210 17.08 -24.92 -3.08
N GLN A 211 16.93 -24.99 -4.40
CA GLN A 211 16.87 -23.79 -5.26
C GLN A 211 15.66 -22.93 -4.91
N LYS A 212 14.47 -23.51 -4.72
CA LYS A 212 13.27 -22.75 -4.31
C LYS A 212 13.49 -21.99 -3.00
N LYS A 213 14.13 -22.62 -2.00
CA LYS A 213 14.49 -21.96 -0.72
C LYS A 213 15.42 -20.77 -0.94
N PHE A 214 16.52 -20.96 -1.69
CA PHE A 214 17.47 -19.88 -1.94
C PHE A 214 16.90 -18.77 -2.81
N ILE A 215 16.06 -19.08 -3.81
CA ILE A 215 15.35 -18.10 -4.64
C ILE A 215 14.45 -17.24 -3.76
N PHE A 216 13.59 -17.86 -2.94
CA PHE A 216 12.70 -17.16 -2.01
C PHE A 216 13.48 -16.15 -1.16
N VAL A 217 14.47 -16.66 -0.43
CA VAL A 217 15.17 -15.86 0.58
C VAL A 217 16.02 -14.75 -0.07
N SER A 218 16.56 -14.99 -1.27
CA SER A 218 17.32 -13.97 -2.01
C SER A 218 16.44 -12.87 -2.56
N ILE A 219 15.24 -13.19 -3.09
CA ILE A 219 14.27 -12.20 -3.57
C ILE A 219 13.79 -11.32 -2.41
N TRP A 220 13.43 -11.94 -1.28
CA TRP A 220 12.97 -11.22 -0.08
C TRP A 220 14.03 -10.29 0.49
N PHE A 221 15.27 -10.78 0.61
CA PHE A 221 16.38 -9.94 1.03
C PHE A 221 16.62 -8.75 0.07
N SER A 222 16.49 -8.99 -1.24
CA SER A 222 16.63 -7.94 -2.26
C SER A 222 15.50 -6.91 -2.20
N PHE A 223 14.28 -7.34 -1.87
CA PHE A 223 13.18 -6.42 -1.63
C PHE A 223 13.41 -5.54 -0.40
N GLY A 224 13.96 -6.10 0.69
CA GLY A 224 14.46 -5.31 1.82
C GLY A 224 15.46 -4.23 1.37
N PHE A 225 16.34 -4.55 0.43
CA PHE A 225 17.23 -3.56 -0.17
C PHE A 225 16.50 -2.48 -0.99
N ALA A 226 15.46 -2.84 -1.75
CA ALA A 226 14.61 -1.88 -2.47
C ALA A 226 13.96 -0.86 -1.53
N LEU A 227 13.41 -1.35 -0.41
CA LEU A 227 12.87 -0.51 0.67
C LEU A 227 13.95 0.37 1.33
N PHE A 228 15.17 -0.16 1.48
CA PHE A 228 16.30 0.62 1.99
C PHE A 228 16.66 1.79 1.08
N LEU A 229 16.74 1.56 -0.23
CA LEU A 229 16.91 2.63 -1.21
C LEU A 229 15.78 3.65 -1.12
N LEU A 230 14.53 3.17 -1.07
CA LEU A 230 13.33 4.01 -0.95
C LEU A 230 13.39 4.94 0.28
N ASN A 231 13.81 4.41 1.43
CA ASN A 231 13.88 5.13 2.69
C ASN A 231 15.06 6.11 2.81
N ARG A 232 16.11 5.93 1.99
CA ARG A 232 17.25 6.85 1.94
C ARG A 232 16.87 8.17 1.26
N TYR A 233 15.95 8.16 0.30
CA TYR A 233 15.44 9.36 -0.37
C TYR A 233 14.21 9.96 0.36
N ARG A 234 14.44 10.55 1.54
CA ARG A 234 13.36 11.03 2.44
C ARG A 234 12.56 12.23 1.93
N HIS A 235 13.12 13.05 1.04
CA HIS A 235 12.50 14.27 0.49
C HIS A 235 12.17 14.11 -1.00
N ARG A 236 11.35 13.11 -1.34
CA ARG A 236 10.85 12.92 -2.71
C ARG A 236 9.42 13.42 -2.81
N ARG A 237 9.09 14.14 -3.89
CA ARG A 237 7.69 14.41 -4.26
C ARG A 237 7.04 13.06 -4.58
N THR A 238 5.93 12.77 -3.90
CA THR A 238 5.15 11.54 -4.09
C THR A 238 3.76 11.88 -4.59
N PHE A 239 3.21 11.03 -5.43
CA PHE A 239 1.87 11.18 -5.98
C PHE A 239 0.91 10.19 -5.33
N GLU A 240 -0.39 10.52 -5.28
CA GLU A 240 -1.40 9.58 -4.80
C GLU A 240 -1.80 8.56 -5.86
N VAL A 241 -1.75 8.96 -7.13
CA VAL A 241 -2.08 8.18 -8.33
C VAL A 241 -0.96 8.38 -9.36
N ILE A 242 -0.79 7.44 -10.30
CA ILE A 242 0.23 7.56 -11.35
C ILE A 242 -0.06 8.81 -12.20
N PRO A 243 0.87 9.78 -12.28
CA PRO A 243 0.67 10.98 -13.09
C PRO A 243 0.81 10.65 -14.57
N TYR A 244 0.01 11.30 -15.43
CA TYR A 244 0.04 11.21 -16.91
C TYR A 244 0.18 9.77 -17.45
N MET A 245 -0.93 9.04 -17.51
CA MET A 245 -0.93 7.65 -17.95
C MET A 245 -0.64 7.50 -19.45
N ASN A 246 0.44 6.79 -19.76
CA ASN A 246 0.90 6.52 -21.11
C ASN A 246 0.94 5.00 -21.38
N PRO A 247 0.78 4.53 -22.63
CA PRO A 247 0.84 3.11 -22.97
C PRO A 247 2.12 2.41 -22.50
N TRP A 248 3.26 3.11 -22.51
CA TRP A 248 4.52 2.61 -21.95
C TRP A 248 4.42 2.27 -20.46
N LYS A 249 3.73 3.10 -19.65
CA LYS A 249 3.54 2.85 -18.22
C LYS A 249 2.64 1.63 -17.99
N ILE A 250 1.62 1.45 -18.85
CA ILE A 250 0.77 0.26 -18.85
C ILE A 250 1.59 -1.00 -19.18
N LEU A 251 2.46 -0.94 -20.18
CA LEU A 251 3.35 -2.07 -20.52
C LEU A 251 4.27 -2.43 -19.35
N VAL A 252 4.84 -1.43 -18.67
CA VAL A 252 5.67 -1.65 -17.47
C VAL A 252 4.85 -2.33 -16.36
N LEU A 253 3.63 -1.88 -16.09
CA LEU A 253 2.73 -2.51 -15.11
C LEU A 253 2.39 -3.96 -15.50
N LEU A 254 2.09 -4.22 -16.77
CA LEU A 254 1.77 -5.56 -17.27
C LEU A 254 2.95 -6.52 -17.07
N LEU A 255 4.15 -6.11 -17.48
CA LEU A 255 5.39 -6.89 -17.30
C LEU A 255 5.73 -7.09 -15.82
N THR A 256 5.47 -6.08 -14.99
CA THR A 256 5.68 -6.17 -13.54
C THR A 256 4.74 -7.21 -12.92
N GLY A 257 3.46 -7.17 -13.30
CA GLY A 257 2.49 -8.19 -12.89
C GLY A 257 2.92 -9.58 -13.34
N PHE A 258 3.35 -9.72 -14.60
CA PHE A 258 3.84 -10.99 -15.15
C PHE A 258 5.03 -11.57 -14.38
N ILE A 259 6.07 -10.79 -14.16
CA ILE A 259 7.26 -11.23 -13.40
C ILE A 259 6.88 -11.54 -11.94
N GLY A 260 6.05 -10.68 -11.33
CA GLY A 260 5.54 -10.92 -9.98
C GLY A 260 4.70 -12.19 -9.87
N GLY A 261 3.96 -12.54 -10.92
CA GLY A 261 3.15 -13.77 -11.00
C GLY A 261 4.02 -15.01 -11.01
N ILE A 262 5.12 -14.98 -11.77
CA ILE A 262 6.15 -16.03 -11.76
C ILE A 262 6.76 -16.18 -10.37
N PHE A 263 7.06 -15.09 -9.67
CA PHE A 263 7.54 -15.19 -8.29
C PHE A 263 6.48 -15.75 -7.35
N THR A 264 5.22 -15.35 -7.53
CA THR A 264 4.10 -15.87 -6.74
C THR A 264 3.93 -17.38 -6.92
N SER A 265 4.18 -17.94 -8.11
CA SER A 265 4.09 -19.39 -8.32
C SER A 265 5.19 -20.19 -7.58
N ILE A 266 6.33 -19.57 -7.27
CA ILE A 266 7.47 -20.22 -6.60
C ILE A 266 7.38 -20.00 -5.09
N ALA A 267 7.11 -18.77 -4.69
CA ALA A 267 7.24 -18.27 -3.33
C ALA A 267 5.90 -18.04 -2.62
N ALA A 268 4.78 -18.19 -3.34
CA ALA A 268 3.44 -17.83 -2.89
C ALA A 268 3.22 -16.34 -2.58
N SER A 269 4.18 -15.47 -2.90
CA SER A 269 4.06 -14.00 -2.89
C SER A 269 5.07 -13.46 -3.90
N GLY A 270 4.84 -12.27 -4.46
CA GLY A 270 5.67 -11.72 -5.52
C GLY A 270 5.02 -10.58 -6.28
N VAL A 271 3.74 -10.68 -6.65
CA VAL A 271 3.07 -9.59 -7.38
C VAL A 271 2.91 -8.35 -6.50
N ASP A 272 2.59 -8.52 -5.23
CA ASP A 272 2.63 -7.46 -4.21
C ASP A 272 3.97 -6.74 -4.19
N ILE A 273 5.06 -7.49 -4.01
CA ILE A 273 6.42 -6.98 -3.86
C ILE A 273 6.87 -6.25 -5.13
N CYS A 274 6.69 -6.87 -6.30
CA CYS A 274 7.08 -6.29 -7.58
C CYS A 274 6.27 -5.03 -7.90
N THR A 275 4.94 -5.08 -7.74
CA THR A 275 4.06 -3.95 -8.03
C THR A 275 4.31 -2.81 -7.06
N PHE A 276 4.43 -3.10 -5.77
CA PHE A 276 4.78 -2.10 -4.76
C PHE A 276 6.12 -1.42 -5.08
N SER A 277 7.14 -2.18 -5.48
CA SER A 277 8.46 -1.64 -5.84
C SER A 277 8.37 -0.69 -7.04
N ILE A 278 7.63 -1.06 -8.08
CA ILE A 278 7.47 -0.22 -9.28
C ILE A 278 6.63 1.02 -9.00
N LEU A 279 5.50 0.88 -8.30
CA LEU A 279 4.66 2.01 -7.89
C LEU A 279 5.46 3.02 -7.07
N THR A 280 6.24 2.56 -6.10
CA THR A 280 6.94 3.45 -5.16
C THR A 280 8.26 4.01 -5.70
N LEU A 281 9.05 3.22 -6.43
CA LEU A 281 10.36 3.63 -6.95
C LEU A 281 10.28 4.33 -8.30
N VAL A 282 9.49 3.80 -9.24
CA VAL A 282 9.40 4.33 -10.62
C VAL A 282 8.34 5.42 -10.70
N PHE A 283 7.10 5.09 -10.36
CA PHE A 283 5.98 6.04 -10.48
C PHE A 283 5.85 6.99 -9.30
N ARG A 284 6.67 6.79 -8.25
CA ARG A 284 6.69 7.61 -7.02
C ARG A 284 5.32 7.77 -6.37
N VAL A 285 4.47 6.76 -6.53
CA VAL A 285 3.23 6.66 -5.79
C VAL A 285 3.58 6.53 -4.30
N SER A 286 2.79 7.20 -3.46
CA SER A 286 2.98 7.20 -2.02
C SER A 286 2.85 5.78 -1.47
N GLU A 287 3.65 5.45 -0.46
CA GLU A 287 3.54 4.16 0.24
C GLU A 287 2.14 3.96 0.84
N LYS A 288 1.46 5.06 1.20
CA LYS A 288 0.08 5.05 1.72
C LYS A 288 -0.93 4.48 0.72
N THR A 289 -0.75 4.74 -0.58
CA THR A 289 -1.59 4.19 -1.66
C THR A 289 -1.04 2.86 -2.15
N ALA A 290 0.29 2.73 -2.27
CA ALA A 290 0.92 1.56 -2.87
C ALA A 290 0.76 0.29 -2.03
N THR A 291 0.86 0.37 -0.69
CA THR A 291 0.67 -0.78 0.19
C THR A 291 -0.74 -1.39 0.07
N PRO A 292 -1.85 -0.63 0.27
CA PRO A 292 -3.18 -1.21 0.12
C PRO A 292 -3.47 -1.68 -1.32
N THR A 293 -2.94 -0.98 -2.35
CA THR A 293 -3.01 -1.43 -3.75
C THR A 293 -2.36 -2.81 -3.93
N SER A 294 -1.18 -3.03 -3.36
CA SER A 294 -0.47 -4.32 -3.44
C SER A 294 -1.19 -5.46 -2.69
N VAL A 295 -1.85 -5.16 -1.57
CA VAL A 295 -2.64 -6.15 -0.80
C VAL A 295 -3.82 -6.67 -1.62
N ILE A 296 -4.58 -5.78 -2.28
CA ILE A 296 -5.72 -6.15 -3.12
C ILE A 296 -5.27 -7.00 -4.30
N LEU A 297 -4.17 -6.58 -4.93
CA LEU A 297 -3.57 -7.31 -6.04
C LEU A 297 -3.16 -8.72 -5.59
N MET A 298 -2.51 -8.84 -4.43
CA MET A 298 -2.11 -10.13 -3.89
C MET A 298 -3.30 -11.01 -3.53
N ALA A 299 -4.40 -10.45 -3.02
CA ALA A 299 -5.63 -11.19 -2.76
C ALA A 299 -6.19 -11.82 -4.05
N GLY A 300 -6.31 -11.03 -5.11
CA GLY A 300 -6.77 -11.52 -6.42
C GLY A 300 -5.84 -12.57 -7.02
N ASN A 301 -4.52 -12.32 -6.99
CA ASN A 301 -3.54 -13.24 -7.54
C ASN A 301 -3.45 -14.55 -6.74
N ALA A 302 -3.58 -14.49 -5.40
CA ALA A 302 -3.61 -15.68 -4.55
C ALA A 302 -4.89 -16.50 -4.76
N LEU A 303 -6.06 -15.87 -4.93
CA LEU A 303 -7.30 -16.55 -5.27
C LEU A 303 -7.18 -17.29 -6.61
N PHE A 304 -6.63 -16.62 -7.63
CA PHE A 304 -6.41 -17.24 -8.94
C PHE A 304 -5.40 -18.39 -8.88
N ALA A 305 -4.25 -18.18 -8.22
CA ALA A 305 -3.22 -19.20 -8.07
C ALA A 305 -3.71 -20.41 -7.26
N PHE A 306 -4.48 -20.18 -6.20
CA PHE A 306 -5.12 -21.23 -5.42
C PHE A 306 -6.13 -22.02 -6.25
N PHE A 307 -7.00 -21.34 -7.02
CA PHE A 307 -7.93 -22.00 -7.94
C PHE A 307 -7.18 -22.85 -8.99
N TRP A 308 -6.12 -22.31 -9.59
CA TRP A 308 -5.31 -23.05 -10.57
C TRP A 308 -4.68 -24.28 -9.94
N ARG A 309 -4.11 -24.15 -8.74
CA ARG A 309 -3.46 -25.28 -8.05
C ARG A 309 -4.42 -26.36 -7.57
N ASP A 310 -5.57 -25.96 -7.03
CA ASP A 310 -6.56 -26.88 -6.48
C ASP A 310 -7.38 -27.55 -7.57
N VAL A 311 -7.90 -26.77 -8.52
CA VAL A 311 -8.90 -27.25 -9.49
C VAL A 311 -8.26 -27.71 -10.79
N MET A 312 -7.25 -27.00 -11.31
CA MET A 312 -6.65 -27.37 -12.61
C MET A 312 -5.55 -28.43 -12.46
N GLN A 313 -4.73 -28.31 -11.42
CA GLN A 313 -3.59 -29.22 -11.21
C GLN A 313 -3.86 -30.30 -10.16
N GLU A 314 -4.94 -30.20 -9.38
CA GLU A 314 -5.25 -31.08 -8.23
C GLU A 314 -4.02 -31.30 -7.33
N GLY A 315 -3.21 -30.25 -7.18
CA GLY A 315 -1.82 -30.35 -6.74
C GLY A 315 -1.57 -29.86 -5.32
N ILE A 316 -2.61 -29.44 -4.59
CA ILE A 316 -2.45 -28.93 -3.22
C ILE A 316 -2.19 -30.09 -2.27
N HIS A 317 -1.04 -30.05 -1.61
CA HIS A 317 -0.66 -31.09 -0.66
C HIS A 317 -1.61 -31.13 0.55
N GLN A 318 -1.93 -32.33 1.04
CA GLN A 318 -2.85 -32.51 2.18
C GLN A 318 -2.37 -31.79 3.45
N ASP A 319 -1.06 -31.73 3.67
CA ASP A 319 -0.48 -30.99 4.80
C ASP A 319 -0.81 -29.49 4.75
N ALA A 320 -0.88 -28.90 3.55
CA ALA A 320 -1.24 -27.49 3.40
C ALA A 320 -2.69 -27.23 3.86
N TRP A 321 -3.60 -28.17 3.59
CA TRP A 321 -4.98 -28.12 4.11
C TRP A 321 -5.03 -28.25 5.63
N SER A 322 -4.21 -29.14 6.20
CA SER A 322 -4.09 -29.31 7.65
C SER A 322 -3.56 -28.05 8.33
N TYR A 323 -2.55 -27.39 7.74
CA TYR A 323 -2.02 -26.13 8.24
C TYR A 323 -3.01 -24.97 8.08
N LEU A 324 -3.76 -24.92 6.97
CA LEU A 324 -4.82 -23.93 6.78
C LEU A 324 -5.91 -24.09 7.84
N ALA A 325 -6.32 -25.32 8.12
CA ALA A 325 -7.37 -25.62 9.09
C ALA A 325 -7.09 -25.03 10.47
N VAL A 326 -5.82 -24.98 10.90
CA VAL A 326 -5.41 -24.45 12.22
C VAL A 326 -4.94 -23.00 12.19
N THR A 327 -4.99 -22.34 11.03
CA THR A 327 -4.53 -20.95 10.87
C THR A 327 -5.56 -20.02 10.26
N ALA A 328 -6.60 -20.54 9.59
CA ALA A 328 -7.58 -19.72 8.86
C ALA A 328 -8.25 -18.68 9.77
N GLU A 329 -8.61 -19.05 11.00
CA GLU A 329 -9.19 -18.16 11.99
C GLU A 329 -8.24 -17.04 12.42
N ILE A 330 -6.95 -17.37 12.57
CA ILE A 330 -5.90 -16.41 12.96
C ILE A 330 -5.63 -15.45 11.83
N VAL A 331 -5.58 -15.95 10.60
CA VAL A 331 -5.18 -15.17 9.43
C VAL A 331 -6.25 -14.18 9.01
N VAL A 332 -7.52 -14.56 9.08
CA VAL A 332 -8.67 -13.68 8.81
C VAL A 332 -8.75 -12.57 9.85
N VAL A 333 -8.34 -12.81 11.10
CA VAL A 333 -8.23 -11.76 12.11
C VAL A 333 -6.99 -10.90 11.88
N GLY A 334 -5.83 -11.53 11.75
CA GLY A 334 -4.54 -10.86 11.81
C GLY A 334 -4.24 -9.99 10.59
N ALA A 335 -4.65 -10.38 9.38
CA ALA A 335 -4.38 -9.59 8.17
C ALA A 335 -5.17 -8.26 8.13
N PRO A 336 -6.50 -8.24 8.36
CA PRO A 336 -7.24 -7.00 8.58
C PRO A 336 -6.70 -6.16 9.73
N LEU A 337 -6.40 -6.77 10.87
CA LEU A 337 -5.86 -6.07 12.04
C LEU A 337 -4.51 -5.41 11.70
N GLY A 338 -3.66 -6.13 10.97
CA GLY A 338 -2.40 -5.62 10.43
C GLY A 338 -2.61 -4.40 9.54
N SER A 339 -3.59 -4.43 8.63
CA SER A 339 -3.87 -3.26 7.76
C SER A 339 -4.25 -2.01 8.54
N VAL A 340 -5.01 -2.16 9.63
CA VAL A 340 -5.41 -1.05 10.50
C VAL A 340 -4.22 -0.55 11.32
N ILE A 341 -3.46 -1.45 11.93
CA ILE A 341 -2.30 -1.13 12.75
C ILE A 341 -1.17 -0.51 11.90
N GLY A 342 -1.02 -0.93 10.65
CA GLY A 342 -0.05 -0.38 9.70
C GLY A 342 -0.24 1.13 9.48
N THR A 343 -1.47 1.64 9.59
CA THR A 343 -1.74 3.09 9.54
C THR A 343 -1.16 3.85 10.74
N HIS A 344 -0.95 3.18 11.87
CA HIS A 344 -0.39 3.76 13.10
C HIS A 344 1.15 3.68 13.15
N PHE A 345 1.76 2.73 12.44
CA PHE A 345 3.21 2.59 12.41
C PHE A 345 3.87 3.55 11.43
N HIS A 346 4.97 4.16 11.88
CA HIS A 346 5.83 4.92 10.98
C HIS A 346 6.53 3.99 9.98
N ARG A 347 6.58 4.37 8.69
CA ARG A 347 7.16 3.56 7.58
C ARG A 347 8.54 2.95 7.85
N LEU A 348 9.38 3.65 8.61
CA LEU A 348 10.72 3.19 8.98
C LEU A 348 10.71 2.00 9.94
N VAL A 349 9.69 1.88 10.80
CA VAL A 349 9.52 0.72 11.70
C VAL A 349 9.17 -0.51 10.88
N LEU A 350 8.21 -0.37 9.96
CA LEU A 350 7.79 -1.43 9.06
C LEU A 350 8.97 -1.93 8.20
N ALA A 351 9.71 -1.01 7.58
CA ALA A 351 10.89 -1.37 6.82
C ALA A 351 11.98 -2.02 7.68
N GLY A 352 12.14 -1.59 8.94
CA GLY A 352 13.05 -2.22 9.89
C GLY A 352 12.72 -3.68 10.15
N PHE A 353 11.44 -4.04 10.30
CA PHE A 353 11.00 -5.43 10.41
C PHE A 353 11.39 -6.25 9.19
N VAL A 354 11.13 -5.72 7.99
CA VAL A 354 11.51 -6.37 6.72
C VAL A 354 13.02 -6.64 6.66
N TYR A 355 13.85 -5.65 7.05
CA TYR A 355 15.31 -5.81 7.04
C TYR A 355 15.77 -6.92 7.97
N ILE A 356 15.21 -6.98 9.18
CA ILE A 356 15.57 -7.99 10.18
C ILE A 356 15.14 -9.37 9.71
N ILE A 357 13.88 -9.53 9.27
CA ILE A 357 13.32 -10.80 8.85
C ILE A 357 14.05 -11.33 7.60
N GLY A 358 14.23 -10.50 6.58
CA GLY A 358 14.94 -10.88 5.36
C GLY A 358 16.40 -11.27 5.63
N THR A 359 17.10 -10.53 6.48
CA THR A 359 18.50 -10.85 6.86
C THR A 359 18.57 -12.15 7.66
N ALA A 360 17.67 -12.33 8.62
CA ALA A 360 17.61 -13.56 9.42
C ALA A 360 17.29 -14.79 8.56
N ALA A 361 16.36 -14.66 7.61
CA ALA A 361 16.03 -15.73 6.67
C ALA A 361 17.23 -16.09 5.79
N LEU A 362 17.99 -15.09 5.29
CA LEU A 362 19.19 -15.29 4.48
C LEU A 362 20.28 -16.03 5.26
N ILE A 363 20.62 -15.54 6.44
CA ILE A 363 21.61 -16.18 7.31
C ILE A 363 21.15 -17.61 7.67
N GLY A 364 19.86 -17.78 8.00
CA GLY A 364 19.27 -19.07 8.31
C GLY A 364 19.37 -20.06 7.14
N ALA A 365 19.11 -19.61 5.91
CA ALA A 365 19.23 -20.44 4.72
C ALA A 365 20.68 -20.91 4.50
N PHE A 366 21.67 -20.02 4.61
CA PHE A 366 23.08 -20.38 4.49
C PHE A 366 23.59 -21.29 5.62
N ALA A 367 23.06 -21.14 6.83
CA ALA A 367 23.48 -21.95 7.98
C ALA A 367 22.87 -23.36 7.96
N ILE A 368 21.58 -23.47 7.61
CA ILE A 368 20.79 -24.70 7.78
C ILE A 368 20.78 -25.57 6.51
N VAL A 369 20.76 -24.97 5.32
CA VAL A 369 20.64 -25.73 4.08
C VAL A 369 21.97 -26.41 3.74
N ARG A 370 22.00 -27.74 3.87
CA ARG A 370 23.15 -28.61 3.56
C ARG A 370 22.74 -29.68 2.54
N PRO A 371 23.61 -30.07 1.59
CA PRO A 371 24.95 -29.55 1.32
C PRO A 371 24.91 -28.16 0.64
N LEU A 372 25.85 -27.29 1.01
CA LEU A 372 25.96 -25.95 0.43
C LEU A 372 26.78 -26.04 -0.87
N ALA A 373 26.13 -26.47 -1.95
CA ALA A 373 26.78 -26.53 -3.26
C ALA A 373 27.17 -25.11 -3.73
N PRO A 374 28.37 -24.91 -4.30
CA PRO A 374 28.80 -23.61 -4.83
C PRO A 374 27.80 -22.99 -5.83
N ALA A 375 27.09 -23.83 -6.57
CA ALA A 375 26.04 -23.40 -7.50
C ALA A 375 24.86 -22.71 -6.81
N LEU A 376 24.44 -23.16 -5.61
CA LEU A 376 23.36 -22.53 -4.85
C LEU A 376 23.78 -21.17 -4.30
N VAL A 377 25.03 -21.07 -3.83
CA VAL A 377 25.62 -19.79 -3.40
C VAL A 377 25.69 -18.83 -4.58
N GLY A 378 26.23 -19.28 -5.72
CA GLY A 378 26.29 -18.49 -6.95
C GLY A 378 24.92 -18.01 -7.41
N LEU A 379 23.89 -18.86 -7.34
CA LEU A 379 22.50 -18.50 -7.66
C LEU A 379 21.99 -17.38 -6.72
N SER A 380 22.15 -17.53 -5.41
CA SER A 380 21.69 -16.54 -4.44
C SER A 380 22.38 -15.18 -4.60
N VAL A 381 23.71 -15.19 -4.74
CA VAL A 381 24.51 -13.97 -4.96
C VAL A 381 24.12 -13.33 -6.30
N GLY A 382 23.93 -14.13 -7.35
CA GLY A 382 23.48 -13.67 -8.66
C GLY A 382 22.11 -12.98 -8.60
N ILE A 383 21.14 -13.55 -7.89
CA ILE A 383 19.82 -12.94 -7.69
C ILE A 383 19.95 -11.63 -6.91
N ILE A 384 20.70 -11.60 -5.81
CA ILE A 384 20.86 -10.40 -4.98
C ILE A 384 21.54 -9.26 -5.77
N VAL A 385 22.64 -9.57 -6.47
CA VAL A 385 23.36 -8.58 -7.28
C VAL A 385 22.50 -8.11 -8.47
N GLY A 386 21.84 -9.04 -9.15
CA GLY A 386 20.93 -8.72 -10.26
C GLY A 386 19.78 -7.82 -9.80
N ALA A 387 19.13 -8.17 -8.69
CA ALA A 387 18.05 -7.37 -8.12
C ALA A 387 18.54 -6.01 -7.63
N PHE A 388 19.74 -5.93 -7.04
CA PHE A 388 20.36 -4.65 -6.68
C PHE A 388 20.53 -3.74 -7.90
N ILE A 389 21.07 -4.26 -9.00
CA ILE A 389 21.24 -3.52 -10.25
C ILE A 389 19.88 -3.05 -10.77
N VAL A 390 18.89 -3.95 -10.80
CA VAL A 390 17.52 -3.61 -11.23
C VAL A 390 16.93 -2.51 -10.37
N PHE A 391 16.96 -2.61 -9.03
CA PHE A 391 16.39 -1.59 -8.15
C PHE A 391 17.10 -0.24 -8.24
N VAL A 392 18.42 -0.22 -8.45
CA VAL A 392 19.16 1.02 -8.73
C VAL A 392 18.71 1.62 -10.08
N CYS A 393 18.58 0.81 -11.12
CA CYS A 393 18.06 1.26 -12.42
C CYS A 393 16.63 1.79 -12.32
N LEU A 394 15.73 1.11 -11.58
CA LEU A 394 14.36 1.56 -11.35
C LEU A 394 14.32 2.89 -10.59
N THR A 395 15.19 3.06 -9.59
CA THR A 395 15.31 4.32 -8.84
C THR A 395 15.75 5.47 -9.74
N ARG A 396 16.72 5.22 -10.64
CA ARG A 396 17.16 6.22 -11.64
C ARG A 396 16.07 6.52 -12.66
N ALA A 397 15.39 5.51 -13.17
CA ALA A 397 14.26 5.69 -14.08
C ALA A 397 13.15 6.54 -13.44
N GLY A 398 12.85 6.31 -12.16
CA GLY A 398 11.90 7.14 -11.41
C GLY A 398 12.38 8.58 -11.15
N GLN A 399 13.69 8.84 -11.09
CA GLN A 399 14.23 10.21 -11.08
C GLN A 399 14.00 10.91 -12.41
N MET A 400 14.30 10.24 -13.52
CA MET A 400 14.10 10.79 -14.87
C MET A 400 12.61 11.05 -15.16
N LEU A 401 11.74 10.13 -14.73
CA LEU A 401 10.29 10.30 -14.91
C LEU A 401 9.78 11.52 -14.13
N LEU A 402 10.29 11.76 -12.91
CA LEU A 402 9.89 12.95 -12.15
C LEU A 402 10.27 14.24 -12.88
N SER A 403 11.49 14.35 -13.43
CA SER A 403 11.89 15.53 -14.18
C SER A 403 11.00 15.78 -15.40
N SER A 404 10.59 14.72 -16.11
CA SER A 404 9.67 14.85 -17.25
C SER A 404 8.27 15.29 -16.82
N VAL A 405 7.79 14.82 -15.66
CA VAL A 405 6.50 15.26 -15.09
C VAL A 405 6.56 16.72 -14.67
N GLU A 406 7.64 17.16 -14.03
CA GLU A 406 7.85 18.57 -13.65
C GLU A 406 7.96 19.49 -14.87
N GLU A 407 8.62 19.05 -15.94
CA GLU A 407 8.69 19.77 -17.21
C GLU A 407 7.31 19.90 -17.87
N GLN A 408 6.51 18.83 -17.84
CA GLN A 408 5.16 18.84 -18.40
C GLN A 408 4.22 19.75 -17.60
N GLU A 409 4.27 19.70 -16.25
CA GLU A 409 3.52 20.63 -15.39
C GLU A 409 3.89 22.09 -15.68
N ASN A 410 5.18 22.40 -15.85
CA ASN A 410 5.65 23.75 -16.17
C ASN A 410 5.17 24.21 -17.56
N ASN A 411 5.10 23.31 -18.54
CA ASN A 411 4.60 23.63 -19.88
C ASN A 411 3.08 23.85 -19.89
N ASP A 412 2.34 23.05 -19.11
CA ASP A 412 0.89 23.21 -18.94
C ASP A 412 0.55 24.55 -18.25
N LEU A 413 1.37 24.98 -17.28
CA LEU A 413 1.22 26.29 -16.62
C LEU A 413 1.45 27.45 -17.59
N LYS A 414 2.53 27.44 -18.38
CA LYS A 414 2.82 28.48 -19.38
C LYS A 414 1.70 28.63 -20.41
N LYS A 415 1.18 27.50 -20.91
CA LYS A 415 0.10 27.49 -21.91
C LYS A 415 -1.23 28.07 -21.38
N ASN A 416 -1.44 28.03 -20.06
CA ASN A 416 -2.62 28.60 -19.40
C ASN A 416 -2.45 30.08 -19.00
N GLU A 417 -1.22 30.63 -19.04
CA GLU A 417 -0.95 32.07 -18.83
C GLU A 417 -1.10 32.87 -20.14
N ASP A 418 -0.78 32.28 -21.30
CA ASP A 418 -0.91 32.89 -22.64
C ASP A 418 -2.32 33.38 -23.06
N PRO A 419 -3.46 32.85 -22.55
CA PRO A 419 -4.79 33.38 -22.87
C PRO A 419 -5.12 34.72 -22.19
N LEU A 420 -4.48 35.05 -21.07
CA LEU A 420 -4.77 36.28 -20.30
C LEU A 420 -3.98 37.49 -20.81
N GLU A 421 -2.73 37.30 -21.27
CA GLU A 421 -1.95 38.39 -21.89
C GLU A 421 -2.51 38.85 -23.25
N ASN A 422 -3.33 38.03 -23.91
CA ASN A 422 -3.98 38.39 -25.18
C ASN A 422 -5.34 39.09 -25.00
N MET A 423 -5.90 39.16 -23.78
CA MET A 423 -7.11 39.96 -23.52
C MET A 423 -6.80 41.40 -23.09
N ASP A 424 -5.68 41.66 -22.42
CA ASP A 424 -5.30 43.04 -22.05
C ASP A 424 -4.76 43.85 -23.24
N ASN A 425 -4.13 43.21 -24.23
CA ASN A 425 -3.67 43.88 -25.46
C ASN A 425 -4.77 44.18 -26.49
N LYS A 426 -6.02 43.76 -26.26
CA LYS A 426 -7.16 44.02 -27.17
C LYS A 426 -8.10 45.13 -26.69
N ASN A 427 -7.92 45.65 -25.47
CA ASN A 427 -8.82 46.66 -24.92
C ASN A 427 -8.33 48.11 -25.08
N GLU A 428 -7.16 48.36 -25.72
CA GLU A 428 -6.67 49.73 -25.98
C GLU A 428 -6.98 50.29 -27.38
N HIS A 429 -7.56 49.50 -28.28
CA HIS A 429 -8.01 50.00 -29.59
C HIS A 429 -9.41 49.47 -29.91
N ASN A 430 -10.43 50.24 -29.55
CA ASN A 430 -11.54 50.63 -30.43
C ASN A 430 -12.60 51.42 -29.64
N GLU A 431 -12.63 52.73 -29.89
CA GLU A 431 -13.71 53.64 -29.52
C GLU A 431 -14.72 53.71 -30.69
N VAL A 432 -16.02 53.60 -30.38
CA VAL A 432 -17.21 54.00 -31.19
C VAL A 432 -17.50 53.09 -32.42
N ASP A 433 -18.70 52.55 -32.69
CA ASP A 433 -20.05 53.14 -32.72
C ASP A 433 -21.20 52.10 -32.64
N THR A 434 -22.37 52.59 -32.27
CA THR A 434 -23.67 51.94 -32.03
C THR A 434 -24.40 51.40 -33.27
N THR A 435 -25.06 50.23 -33.18
CA THR A 435 -26.46 49.97 -33.66
C THR A 435 -26.95 48.56 -33.30
N ILE A 436 -28.23 48.45 -32.95
CA ILE A 436 -28.96 47.26 -32.47
C ILE A 436 -29.81 46.70 -33.62
N GLU A 437 -29.77 45.37 -33.88
CA GLU A 437 -30.93 44.44 -34.00
C GLU A 437 -30.51 43.02 -34.48
N PRO A 438 -31.35 41.98 -34.23
CA PRO A 438 -30.86 40.67 -33.78
C PRO A 438 -31.03 39.56 -34.82
N THR A 439 -30.10 38.60 -34.90
CA THR A 439 -30.37 37.26 -35.47
C THR A 439 -29.41 36.18 -34.97
N GLY A 440 -30.00 35.19 -34.29
CA GLY A 440 -29.76 33.75 -34.34
C GLY A 440 -28.35 33.15 -34.49
N GLY A 441 -27.97 32.35 -33.48
CA GLY A 441 -27.59 30.95 -33.69
C GLY A 441 -26.13 30.57 -33.46
N ASN A 442 -25.93 29.67 -32.46
CA ASN A 442 -24.96 28.55 -32.35
C ASN A 442 -23.48 28.80 -32.69
N THR A 443 -22.46 28.33 -31.97
CA THR A 443 -22.30 27.33 -30.90
C THR A 443 -20.85 27.46 -30.46
N ASN A 444 -20.59 27.72 -29.18
CA ASN A 444 -19.28 27.49 -28.55
C ASN A 444 -19.54 26.77 -27.24
N ASN A 445 -19.07 25.52 -27.15
CA ASN A 445 -18.61 24.82 -25.95
C ASN A 445 -18.43 23.33 -26.29
N SER A 446 -17.20 22.88 -26.53
CA SER A 446 -16.90 21.44 -26.69
C SER A 446 -15.67 20.95 -25.91
N PHE A 447 -15.16 21.73 -24.95
CA PHE A 447 -13.99 21.31 -24.15
C PHE A 447 -14.24 21.21 -22.64
N GLN A 448 -15.45 21.47 -22.16
CA GLN A 448 -15.83 21.30 -20.74
C GLN A 448 -16.68 20.03 -20.48
N ASP A 449 -17.30 19.46 -21.51
CA ASP A 449 -18.17 18.29 -21.34
C ASP A 449 -17.41 16.96 -21.21
N LEU A 450 -16.16 16.88 -21.65
CA LEU A 450 -15.38 15.63 -21.57
C LEU A 450 -14.84 15.32 -20.16
N TYR A 451 -14.64 16.35 -19.33
CA TYR A 451 -14.15 16.17 -17.95
C TYR A 451 -15.28 15.87 -16.97
N ILE A 452 -16.50 16.30 -17.28
CA ILE A 452 -17.70 16.02 -16.48
C ILE A 452 -18.21 14.59 -16.79
N TYR A 453 -18.09 14.11 -18.03
CA TYR A 453 -18.54 12.75 -18.38
C TYR A 453 -17.79 11.63 -17.65
N SER A 454 -16.49 11.80 -17.34
CA SER A 454 -15.72 10.80 -16.59
C SER A 454 -16.17 10.67 -15.13
N LYS A 455 -16.50 11.79 -14.47
CA LYS A 455 -17.00 11.77 -13.08
C LYS A 455 -18.41 11.20 -12.96
N THR A 456 -19.27 11.49 -13.94
CA THR A 456 -20.66 11.00 -13.94
C THR A 456 -20.74 9.51 -14.30
N CYS A 457 -19.82 8.99 -15.12
CA CYS A 457 -19.75 7.55 -15.41
C CYS A 457 -19.24 6.73 -14.20
N GLU A 458 -18.34 7.31 -13.39
CA GLU A 458 -17.84 6.71 -12.14
C GLU A 458 -18.92 6.69 -11.03
N GLN A 459 -19.79 7.70 -10.96
CA GLN A 459 -20.97 7.71 -10.07
C GLN A 459 -22.14 6.86 -10.61
N GLY A 460 -22.33 6.78 -11.93
CA GLY A 460 -23.39 6.01 -12.56
C GLY A 460 -23.16 4.49 -12.51
N MET A 461 -21.92 4.01 -12.61
CA MET A 461 -21.60 2.58 -12.45
C MET A 461 -21.75 2.09 -11.01
N LEU A 462 -21.50 2.96 -10.02
CA LEU A 462 -21.67 2.64 -8.59
C LEU A 462 -23.15 2.54 -8.19
N PHE A 463 -24.04 3.35 -8.77
CA PHE A 463 -25.49 3.24 -8.57
C PHE A 463 -26.14 2.14 -9.44
N GLY A 464 -25.63 1.89 -10.64
CA GLY A 464 -26.16 0.85 -11.54
C GLY A 464 -25.93 -0.58 -11.04
N LEU A 465 -24.87 -0.83 -10.27
CA LEU A 465 -24.59 -2.15 -9.69
C LEU A 465 -25.39 -2.44 -8.39
N GLU A 466 -25.82 -1.43 -7.64
CA GLU A 466 -26.71 -1.61 -6.48
C GLU A 466 -28.18 -1.85 -6.90
N GLU A 467 -28.67 -1.16 -7.93
CA GLU A 467 -30.05 -1.32 -8.43
C GLU A 467 -30.24 -2.62 -9.23
N SER A 468 -29.24 -3.03 -10.03
CA SER A 468 -29.35 -4.25 -10.85
C SER A 468 -29.33 -5.55 -10.02
N PHE A 469 -28.74 -5.53 -8.81
CA PHE A 469 -28.69 -6.70 -7.92
C PHE A 469 -29.88 -6.81 -6.97
N LEU A 470 -30.63 -5.71 -6.74
CA LEU A 470 -31.79 -5.69 -5.85
C LEU A 470 -33.14 -5.79 -6.57
N VAL A 471 -33.23 -5.47 -7.86
CA VAL A 471 -34.52 -5.47 -8.60
C VAL A 471 -34.81 -6.80 -9.33
N GLN A 472 -33.82 -7.69 -9.51
CA GLN A 472 -34.00 -8.94 -10.27
C GLN A 472 -34.32 -10.20 -9.46
N ARG A 473 -34.80 -10.06 -8.20
CA ARG A 473 -35.24 -11.21 -7.38
C ARG A 473 -36.52 -11.00 -6.55
N PHE A 474 -37.41 -10.13 -7.02
CA PHE A 474 -38.80 -10.02 -6.55
C PHE A 474 -39.77 -9.82 -7.73
N SER A 475 -39.75 -10.74 -8.70
CA SER A 475 -40.92 -11.08 -9.49
C SER A 475 -40.65 -12.37 -10.28
N LEU A 476 -41.41 -13.42 -9.96
CA LEU A 476 -41.41 -14.81 -10.46
C LEU A 476 -40.31 -15.74 -9.94
#